data_AF-A0A933LJ70-F1
#
_entry.id   AF-A0A933LJ70-F1
#
_cell.length_a   1.000
_cell.length_b   1.000
_cell.length_c   1.000
_cell.angle_alpha   90.00
_cell.angle_beta   90.00
_cell.angle_gamma   90.00
#
_symmetry.space_group_name_H-M   'P 1'
#
loop_
_entity.id
_entity.type
_entity.pdbx_description
1 polymer ?
#
loop_
_entity_poly.entity_id
_entity_poly.type
_entity_poly.pdbx_seq_one_letter_code
_entity_poly.pdbx_strand_id
1 'polypeptide(L)'
;MNVSVTPELEQFVQSLVASGRYHSVSEVFRDGLRLLEQVERQRLLEKWLVEGLTPDEQSKLSPDLLKEARSRIEAKIQEGLDALDGGQAVDGNGFFARLKARLDKAATAHGSSRVKRRT
;
A
#
# COMPACT_ATOMS: atom_id res chain seq x y z
N MET A 1 18.77 20.75 -3.95
CA MET A 1 18.86 19.31 -4.29
C MET A 1 18.76 19.20 -5.80
N ASN A 2 19.72 18.54 -6.46
CA ASN A 2 19.64 18.30 -7.91
C ASN A 2 19.23 16.84 -8.12
N VAL A 3 18.21 16.58 -8.94
CA VAL A 3 17.65 15.24 -9.15
C VAL A 3 17.69 14.94 -10.64
N SER A 4 18.37 13.86 -11.01
CA SER A 4 18.40 13.39 -12.40
C SER A 4 17.18 12.51 -12.64
N VAL A 5 16.37 12.88 -13.62
CA VAL A 5 15.23 12.10 -14.10
C VAL A 5 15.52 11.58 -15.50
N THR A 6 14.89 10.47 -15.86
CA THR A 6 15.03 9.94 -17.22
C THR A 6 14.25 10.83 -18.20
N PRO A 7 14.65 10.88 -19.48
CA PRO A 7 13.97 11.70 -20.50
C PRO A 7 12.47 11.40 -20.61
N GLU A 8 12.06 10.15 -20.38
CA GLU A 8 10.66 9.73 -20.43
C GLU A 8 9.84 10.34 -19.28
N LEU A 9 10.40 10.38 -18.07
CA LEU A 9 9.77 11.02 -16.92
C LEU A 9 9.69 12.53 -17.11
N GLU A 10 10.72 13.12 -17.72
CA GLU A 10 10.71 14.55 -18.05
C GLU A 10 9.60 14.89 -19.05
N GLN A 11 9.46 14.12 -20.14
CA GLN A 11 8.37 14.28 -21.10
C GLN A 11 7.00 14.09 -20.46
N PHE A 12 6.86 13.10 -19.58
CA PHE A 12 5.61 12.88 -18.85
C PHE A 12 5.24 14.09 -17.98
N VAL A 13 6.18 14.61 -17.19
CA VAL A 13 5.95 15.78 -16.32
C VAL A 13 5.65 17.03 -17.15
N GLN A 14 6.36 17.25 -18.26
CA GLN A 14 6.08 18.35 -19.19
C GLN A 14 4.67 18.24 -19.79
N SER A 15 4.22 17.03 -20.15
CA SER A 15 2.86 16.83 -20.68
C SER A 15 1.76 17.18 -19.66
N LEU A 16 1.99 16.86 -18.38
CA LEU A 16 1.07 17.17 -17.29
C LEU A 16 0.94 18.68 -17.06
N VAL A 17 2.05 19.42 -17.13
CA VAL A 17 2.04 20.88 -17.04
C VAL A 17 1.41 21.51 -18.27
N ALA A 18 1.77 21.04 -19.47
CA ALA A 18 1.22 21.53 -20.74
C ALA A 18 -0.30 21.33 -20.85
N SER A 19 -0.84 20.27 -20.23
CA SER A 19 -2.28 20.03 -20.15
C SER A 19 -3.04 21.03 -19.26
N GLY A 20 -2.33 21.84 -18.48
CA GLY A 20 -2.91 22.76 -17.49
C GLY A 20 -3.34 22.08 -16.19
N ARG A 21 -3.14 20.76 -16.04
CA ARG A 21 -3.43 20.04 -14.79
C ARG A 21 -2.54 20.49 -13.63
N TYR A 22 -1.33 20.96 -13.93
CA TYR A 22 -0.37 21.48 -12.96
C TYR A 22 0.26 22.78 -13.47
N HIS A 23 0.56 23.71 -12.57
CA HIS A 23 1.13 25.02 -12.91
C HIS A 23 2.66 24.99 -13.03
N SER A 24 3.30 23.98 -12.45
CA SER A 24 4.76 23.84 -12.49
C SER A 24 5.23 22.40 -12.33
N VAL A 25 6.44 22.15 -12.83
CA VAL A 25 7.17 20.88 -12.64
C VAL A 25 7.33 20.54 -11.16
N SER A 26 7.69 21.54 -10.32
CA SER A 26 7.86 21.33 -8.88
C SER A 26 6.57 20.91 -8.17
N GLU A 27 5.41 21.32 -8.68
CA GLU A 27 4.11 20.90 -8.15
C GLU A 27 3.85 19.41 -8.44
N VAL A 28 4.13 18.97 -9.67
CA VAL A 28 4.02 17.55 -10.06
C VAL A 28 4.89 16.67 -9.16
N PHE A 29 6.13 17.08 -8.91
CA PHE A 29 7.02 16.34 -8.02
C PHE A 29 6.54 16.30 -6.57
N ARG A 30 6.02 17.40 -6.04
CA ARG A 30 5.46 17.42 -4.68
C ARG A 30 4.27 16.49 -4.54
N ASP A 31 3.36 16.50 -5.51
CA ASP A 31 2.21 15.60 -5.52
C ASP A 31 2.64 14.14 -5.70
N GLY A 32 3.60 13.85 -6.58
CA GLY A 32 4.17 12.52 -6.73
C GLY A 32 4.80 11.99 -5.45
N LEU A 33 5.57 12.83 -4.74
CA LEU A 33 6.17 12.47 -3.45
C LEU A 33 5.11 12.29 -2.35
N ARG A 34 4.04 13.10 -2.35
CA ARG A 34 2.92 12.94 -1.41
C ARG A 34 2.20 11.60 -1.62
N LEU A 35 1.95 11.22 -2.88
CA LEU A 35 1.36 9.92 -3.22
C LEU A 35 2.27 8.77 -2.80
N LEU A 36 3.58 8.88 -3.03
CA LEU A 36 4.57 7.88 -2.60
C LEU A 36 4.55 7.71 -1.07
N GLU A 37 4.55 8.83 -0.33
CA GLU A 37 4.49 8.82 1.12
C GLU A 37 3.20 8.15 1.62
N GLN A 38 2.06 8.41 0.98
CA GLN A 38 0.78 7.77 1.34
C GLN A 38 0.82 6.25 1.10
N VAL A 39 1.40 5.80 -0.02
CA VAL A 39 1.54 4.36 -0.33
C VAL A 39 2.47 3.69 0.69
N GLU A 40 3.60 4.30 1.02
CA GLU A 40 4.52 3.76 2.03
C GLU A 40 3.87 3.70 3.42
N ARG A 41 3.11 4.73 3.82
CA ARG A 41 2.33 4.71 5.06
C ARG A 41 1.32 3.57 5.09
N GLN A 42 0.59 3.34 3.99
CA GLN A 42 -0.39 2.26 3.90
C GLN A 42 0.29 0.87 3.97
N ARG A 43 1.45 0.70 3.32
CA ARG A 43 2.24 -0.54 3.41
C ARG A 43 2.71 -0.83 4.83
N LEU A 44 3.17 0.19 5.54
CA LEU A 44 3.58 0.05 6.94
C LEU A 44 2.41 -0.39 7.83
N LEU A 45 1.20 0.14 7.58
CA LEU A 45 -0.01 -0.28 8.28
C LEU A 45 -0.43 -1.72 7.98
N GLU A 46 -0.37 -2.13 6.72
CA GLU A 46 -0.69 -3.50 6.31
C GLU A 46 0.31 -4.50 6.88
N LYS A 47 1.60 -4.17 6.83
CA LYS A 47 2.65 -4.97 7.47
C LYS A 47 2.43 -5.06 8.98
N TRP A 48 2.09 -3.95 9.64
CA TRP A 48 1.77 -3.96 11.07
C TRP A 48 0.62 -4.89 11.42
N LEU A 49 -0.47 -4.84 10.65
CA LEU A 49 -1.65 -5.69 10.87
C LEU A 49 -1.32 -7.18 10.80
N VAL A 50 -0.38 -7.57 9.94
CA VAL A 50 -0.05 -8.98 9.67
C VAL A 50 1.07 -9.50 10.58
N GLU A 51 2.11 -8.70 10.81
CA GLU A 51 3.36 -9.16 11.42
C GLU A 51 3.60 -8.59 12.83
N GLY A 52 2.88 -7.53 13.22
CA GLY A 52 3.23 -6.70 14.37
C GLY A 52 4.41 -5.77 14.08
N LEU A 53 4.54 -4.66 14.83
CA LEU A 53 5.62 -3.69 14.63
C LEU A 53 6.77 -3.94 15.62
N THR A 54 7.99 -3.79 15.14
CA THR A 54 9.14 -3.61 16.03
C THR A 54 9.07 -2.27 16.77
N PRO A 55 9.65 -2.13 17.97
CA PRO A 55 9.64 -0.86 18.71
C PRO A 55 10.20 0.34 17.92
N ASP A 56 11.18 0.09 17.04
CA ASP A 56 11.80 1.12 16.18
C ASP A 56 10.82 1.63 15.11
N GLU A 57 10.05 0.73 14.50
CA GLU A 57 9.02 1.09 13.51
C GLU A 57 7.84 1.82 14.16
N GLN A 58 7.48 1.49 15.40
CA GLN A 58 6.43 2.22 16.15
C GLN A 58 6.79 3.69 16.38
N SER A 59 8.08 3.98 16.61
CA SER A 59 8.57 5.35 16.82
C SER A 59 8.50 6.22 15.56
N LYS A 60 8.43 5.62 14.38
CA LYS A 60 8.35 6.32 13.08
C LYS A 60 6.91 6.62 12.66
N LEU A 61 5.91 6.12 13.39
CA LEU A 61 4.51 6.36 13.09
C LEU A 61 4.04 7.65 13.77
N SER A 62 3.44 8.54 12.99
CA SER A 62 2.81 9.73 13.55
C SER A 62 1.54 9.37 14.35
N PRO A 63 1.21 10.13 15.41
CA PRO A 63 0.00 9.89 16.22
C PRO A 63 -1.30 9.88 15.40
N ASP A 64 -1.39 10.74 14.37
CA ASP A 64 -2.53 10.79 13.47
C ASP A 64 -2.73 9.50 12.68
N LEU A 65 -1.62 8.86 12.29
CA LEU A 65 -1.64 7.63 11.52
C LEU A 65 -2.11 6.45 12.38
N LEU A 66 -1.70 6.40 13.65
CA LEU A 66 -2.22 5.42 14.61
C LEU A 66 -3.72 5.62 14.86
N LYS A 67 -4.18 6.87 14.95
CA LYS A 67 -5.60 7.20 15.10
C LYS A 67 -6.40 6.75 13.87
N GLU A 68 -5.90 7.02 12.68
CA GLU A 68 -6.54 6.59 11.42
C GLU A 68 -6.58 5.07 11.31
N ALA A 69 -5.48 4.38 11.62
CA ALA A 69 -5.40 2.92 11.61
C ALA A 69 -6.40 2.29 12.58
N ARG A 70 -6.48 2.81 13.80
CA ARG A 70 -7.44 2.35 14.80
C ARG A 70 -8.88 2.57 14.34
N SER A 71 -9.19 3.74 13.79
CA SER A 71 -10.52 4.02 13.25
C SER A 71 -10.90 3.08 12.09
N ARG A 72 -9.95 2.74 11.21
CA ARG A 72 -10.18 1.75 10.14
C ARG A 72 -10.42 0.35 10.68
N ILE A 73 -9.69 -0.07 11.72
CA ILE A 73 -9.92 -1.37 12.38
C ILE A 73 -11.31 -1.39 13.03
N GLU A 74 -11.67 -0.36 13.79
CA GLU A 74 -12.97 -0.25 14.45
C GLU A 74 -14.11 -0.32 13.41
N ALA A 75 -13.99 0.40 12.29
CA ALA A 75 -14.96 0.33 11.21
C ALA A 75 -15.07 -1.07 10.58
N LYS A 76 -13.94 -1.76 10.38
CA LYS A 76 -13.93 -3.12 9.82
C LYS A 76 -14.45 -4.18 10.78
N ILE A 77 -14.20 -4.02 12.08
CA ILE A 77 -14.80 -4.87 13.11
C ILE A 77 -16.32 -4.68 13.11
N GLN A 78 -16.79 -3.43 13.07
CA GLN A 78 -18.23 -3.15 13.03
C GLN A 78 -18.90 -3.77 11.79
N GLU A 79 -18.31 -3.58 10.60
CA GLU A 79 -18.78 -4.21 9.37
C GLU A 79 -18.84 -5.74 9.48
N GLY A 80 -17.84 -6.34 10.14
CA GLY A 80 -17.83 -7.78 10.43
C GLY A 80 -18.93 -8.20 11.38
N LEU A 81 -19.17 -7.45 12.46
CA LEU A 81 -20.24 -7.71 13.42
C LEU A 81 -21.62 -7.60 12.77
N ASP A 82 -21.86 -6.57 11.97
CA ASP A 82 -23.12 -6.38 11.24
C ASP A 82 -23.37 -7.54 10.26
N ALA A 83 -22.31 -8.03 9.59
CA ALA A 83 -22.39 -9.21 8.73
C ALA A 83 -22.72 -10.49 9.52
N LEU A 84 -22.12 -10.67 10.71
CA LEU A 84 -22.41 -11.79 11.60
C LEU A 84 -23.85 -11.76 12.09
N ASP A 85 -24.36 -10.59 12.49
CA ASP A 85 -25.76 -10.39 12.90
C ASP A 85 -26.73 -10.69 11.74
N GLY A 86 -26.33 -10.41 10.50
CA GLY A 86 -27.04 -10.80 9.28
C GLY A 86 -26.93 -12.28 8.90
N GLY A 87 -26.26 -13.11 9.71
CA GLY A 87 -26.04 -14.54 9.45
C GLY A 87 -24.95 -14.83 8.41
N GLN A 88 -24.18 -13.83 7.99
CA GLN A 88 -23.06 -13.98 7.07
C GLN A 88 -21.78 -14.25 7.86
N ALA A 89 -21.59 -15.52 8.25
CA ALA A 89 -20.37 -16.01 8.88
C ALA A 89 -19.67 -17.03 7.97
N VAL A 90 -18.34 -17.05 7.99
CA VAL A 90 -17.52 -18.11 7.40
C VAL A 90 -16.76 -18.84 8.48
N ASP A 91 -16.52 -20.14 8.30
CA ASP A 91 -15.60 -20.88 9.16
C ASP A 91 -14.20 -20.27 9.09
N GLY A 92 -13.76 -19.67 10.20
CA GLY A 92 -12.49 -18.96 10.30
C GLY A 92 -11.31 -19.88 10.01
N ASN A 93 -11.28 -21.09 10.57
CA ASN A 93 -10.16 -22.01 10.40
C ASN A 93 -10.00 -22.43 8.92
N GLY A 94 -11.10 -22.81 8.27
CA GLY A 94 -11.11 -23.14 6.85
C GLY A 94 -10.79 -21.94 5.96
N PHE A 95 -11.26 -20.75 6.30
CA PHE A 95 -10.93 -19.52 5.58
C PHE A 95 -9.42 -19.21 5.62
N PHE A 96 -8.82 -19.19 6.81
CA PHE A 96 -7.39 -18.89 6.97
C PHE A 96 -6.50 -19.95 6.32
N ALA A 97 -6.87 -21.23 6.38
CA ALA A 97 -6.17 -22.30 5.67
C ALA A 97 -6.15 -22.06 4.15
N ARG A 98 -7.30 -21.67 3.56
CA ARG A 98 -7.40 -21.33 2.13
C ARG A 98 -6.66 -20.05 1.78
N LEU A 99 -6.70 -19.03 2.64
CA LEU A 99 -6.01 -17.77 2.42
C LEU A 99 -4.49 -17.95 2.42
N LYS A 100 -3.95 -18.69 3.39
CA LYS A 100 -2.52 -19.01 3.48
C LYS A 100 -2.03 -19.77 2.24
N ALA A 101 -2.78 -20.81 1.83
CA ALA A 101 -2.46 -21.55 0.61
C ALA A 101 -2.44 -20.67 -0.66
N ARG A 102 -3.29 -19.64 -0.75
CA ARG A 102 -3.31 -18.69 -1.87
C ARG A 102 -2.10 -17.74 -1.84
N LEU A 103 -1.71 -17.26 -0.66
CA LEU A 103 -0.55 -16.38 -0.50
C LEU A 103 0.75 -17.12 -0.87
N ASP A 104 0.91 -18.36 -0.41
CA ASP A 104 2.07 -19.19 -0.76
C ASP A 104 2.15 -19.47 -2.28
N LYS A 105 0.99 -19.70 -2.91
CA LYS A 105 0.90 -19.88 -4.37
C LYS A 105 1.22 -18.59 -5.15
N ALA A 106 0.84 -17.42 -4.62
CA ALA A 106 1.15 -16.13 -5.24
C ALA A 106 2.63 -15.75 -5.13
N ALA A 107 3.26 -16.07 -3.99
CA ALA A 107 4.69 -15.85 -3.76
C ALA A 107 5.56 -16.72 -4.69
N THR A 108 5.15 -17.98 -4.93
CA THR A 108 5.86 -18.90 -5.83
C THR A 108 5.68 -18.54 -7.31
N ALA A 109 4.54 -18.00 -7.71
CA ALA A 109 4.30 -17.55 -9.08
C ALA A 109 5.16 -16.35 -9.51
N HIS A 110 5.46 -15.43 -8.58
CA HIS A 110 6.29 -14.25 -8.86
C HIS A 110 7.81 -14.53 -8.92
N GLY A 111 8.28 -15.67 -8.40
CA GLY A 111 9.70 -16.05 -8.43
C GLY A 111 10.19 -16.60 -9.78
N SER A 112 9.31 -17.12 -10.63
CA SER A 112 9.70 -17.81 -11.88
C SER A 112 9.93 -16.88 -13.08
N SER A 113 9.54 -15.61 -13.01
CA SER A 113 9.62 -14.69 -14.16
C SER A 113 10.94 -13.89 -14.27
N ARG A 114 11.90 -14.05 -13.34
CA ARG A 114 13.14 -13.24 -13.31
C ARG A 114 14.40 -13.93 -13.84
N VAL A 115 14.33 -15.20 -14.26
CA VAL A 115 15.51 -16.02 -14.65
C VAL A 115 15.50 -16.46 -16.14
N LYS A 116 14.84 -15.72 -17.03
CA LYS A 116 14.96 -15.95 -18.49
C LYS A 116 15.18 -14.66 -19.29
N ARG A 117 16.32 -13.99 -19.05
CA ARG A 117 16.96 -13.11 -20.04
C ARG A 117 18.48 -13.12 -19.83
N ARG A 118 19.14 -14.14 -20.38
CA ARG A 118 20.56 -14.13 -20.73
C ARG A 118 20.90 -15.39 -21.53
N THR A 119 20.73 -15.29 -22.84
CA THR A 119 21.52 -15.95 -23.89
C THR A 119 21.41 -15.07 -25.12
#